data_AF-A0A968BWE2-F1
#
_entry.id   AF-A0A968BWE2-F1
#
_cell.length_a   1.000
_cell.length_b   1.000
_cell.length_c   1.000
_cell.angle_alpha   90.00
_cell.angle_beta   90.00
_cell.angle_gamma   90.00
#
_symmetry.space_group_name_H-M   'P 1'
#
loop_
_entity.id
_entity.type
_entity.pdbx_description
1 polymer ?
#
loop_
_entity_poly.entity_id
_entity_poly.type
_entity_poly.pdbx_seq_one_letter_code
_entity_poly.pdbx_strand_id
1 'polypeptide(L)' 'LSLLTGSEKVRRLNGKHYNNQKLFEIVDLMKEKQVPLYVYFSFNLPGEDDKAFRQTLRV' A
#
# COMPACT_ATOMS: atom_id res chain seq x y z
N LEU A 1 2.97 -8.74 -3.69
CA LEU A 1 2.56 -7.36 -4.01
C LEU A 1 3.31 -6.39 -3.09
N SER A 2 4.11 -5.48 -3.65
CA SER A 2 4.79 -4.45 -2.85
C SER A 2 3.93 -3.19 -2.80
N LEU A 3 3.42 -2.88 -1.62
CA LEU A 3 2.60 -1.70 -1.36
C LEU A 3 3.43 -0.47 -1.08
N LEU A 4 4.64 -0.69 -0.57
CA LEU A 4 5.51 0.29 0.05
C LEU A 4 4.87 0.88 1.32
N THR A 5 3.73 1.55 1.19
CA THR A 5 3.09 2.32 2.27
C THR A 5 1.59 2.44 2.02
N GLY A 6 0.81 2.63 3.09
CA GLY A 6 -0.62 2.92 3.02
C GLY A 6 -0.93 4.39 2.72
N SER A 7 0.06 5.28 2.80
CA SER A 7 -0.08 6.67 2.39
C SER A 7 0.04 6.82 0.87
N GLU A 8 -1.06 7.14 0.18
CA GLU A 8 -1.03 7.33 -1.28
C GLU A 8 -0.05 8.43 -1.72
N LYS A 9 0.08 9.49 -0.92
CA LYS A 9 1.01 10.59 -1.21
C LYS A 9 2.44 10.07 -1.27
N VAL A 10 2.87 9.36 -0.22
CA VAL A 10 4.23 8.78 -0.14
C VAL A 10 4.40 7.70 -1.21
N ARG A 11 3.39 6.85 -1.42
CA ARG A 11 3.42 5.80 -2.44
C ARG A 11 3.61 6.36 -3.87
N ARG A 12 2.89 7.43 -4.22
CA ARG A 12 3.03 8.11 -5.52
C ARG A 12 4.39 8.76 -5.67
N LEU A 13 4.91 9.39 -4.61
CA LEU A 13 6.27 9.95 -4.61
C LEU A 13 7.35 8.87 -4.86
N ASN A 14 7.07 7.63 -4.44
CA ASN A 14 7.95 6.48 -4.62
C ASN A 14 7.58 5.62 -5.85
N GLY A 15 6.93 6.22 -6.85
CA GLY A 15 6.74 5.61 -8.19
C GLY A 15 5.60 4.59 -8.31
N LYS A 16 4.69 4.53 -7.34
CA LYS A 16 3.53 3.62 -7.36
C LYS A 16 2.23 4.42 -7.50
N HIS A 17 1.65 4.40 -8.71
CA HIS A 17 0.53 5.26 -9.11
C HIS A 17 -0.82 4.52 -9.05
N TYR A 18 -1.22 4.11 -7.85
CA TYR A 18 -2.56 3.60 -7.58
C TYR A 18 -3.06 4.11 -6.23
N ASN A 19 -4.38 4.13 -6.04
CA ASN A 19 -5.03 4.51 -4.79
C ASN A 19 -5.35 3.26 -3.92
N ASN A 20 -5.68 3.45 -2.65
CA ASN A 20 -5.95 2.36 -1.72
C ASN A 20 -7.20 1.57 -2.13
N GLN A 21 -8.21 2.25 -2.68
CA GLN A 21 -9.41 1.58 -3.20
C GLN A 21 -9.06 0.54 -4.27
N LYS A 22 -8.27 0.93 -5.28
CA LYS A 22 -7.88 0.05 -6.38
C LYS A 22 -7.00 -1.10 -5.92
N LEU A 23 -6.16 -0.84 -4.90
CA LEU A 23 -5.37 -1.87 -4.26
C LEU A 23 -6.28 -2.94 -3.63
N PHE A 24 -7.24 -2.53 -2.80
CA PHE A 24 -8.12 -3.48 -2.11
C PHE A 24 -8.98 -4.28 -3.07
N GLU A 25 -9.49 -3.68 -4.15
CA GLU A 25 -10.18 -4.39 -5.23
C GLU A 25 -9.34 -5.55 -5.79
N ILE A 26 -8.04 -5.33 -6.02
CA ILE A 26 -7.14 -6.38 -6.52
C ILE A 26 -6.93 -7.46 -5.45
N VAL A 27 -6.73 -7.07 -4.19
CA VAL A 27 -6.54 -8.03 -3.09
C VAL A 27 -7.79 -8.89 -2.90
N ASP A 28 -8.98 -8.31 -2.98
CA ASP A 28 -10.26 -9.02 -2.88
C ASP A 28 -10.44 -10.01 -4.04
N LEU A 29 -10.10 -9.60 -5.27
CA LEU A 29 -10.12 -10.51 -6.43
C LEU A 29 -9.15 -11.69 -6.24
N MET A 30 -7.93 -11.42 -5.75
CA MET A 30 -6.95 -12.49 -5.50
C MET A 30 -7.43 -13.46 -4.42
N LYS A 31 -8.07 -12.93 -3.37
CA LYS A 31 -8.70 -13.73 -2.32
C LYS A 31 -9.83 -14.61 -2.88
N GLU A 32 -10.72 -14.05 -3.70
CA GLU A 32 -11.82 -14.81 -4.34
C GLU A 32 -11.29 -15.98 -5.17
N LYS A 33 -10.19 -15.75 -5.89
CA LYS A 33 -9.51 -16.77 -6.70
C LYS A 33 -8.58 -17.69 -5.90
N GLN A 34 -8.52 -17.53 -4.58
CA GLN A 34 -7.66 -18.29 -3.68
C GLN A 34 -6.18 -18.27 -4.09
N VAL A 35 -5.72 -17.16 -4.65
CA VAL A 35 -4.32 -16.96 -5.03
C VAL A 35 -3.54 -16.57 -3.77
N PRO A 36 -2.51 -17.33 -3.36
CA PRO A 36 -1.66 -16.95 -2.24
C PRO A 36 -0.98 -15.61 -2.49
N LEU A 37 -1.06 -14.70 -1.51
CA LEU A 37 -0.52 -13.34 -1.63
C LEU A 37 0.42 -13.02 -0.48
N TYR A 38 1.61 -12.52 -0.83
CA TYR A 38 2.52 -11.87 0.11
C TYR A 38 2.46 -10.36 -0.09
N VAL A 39 2.26 -9.63 1.01
CA VAL A 39 2.16 -8.17 1.03
C VAL A 39 3.34 -7.60 1.79
N TYR A 40 4.07 -6.69 1.14
CA TYR A 40 5.26 -6.07 1.73
C TYR A 40 5.05 -4.58 1.95
N PHE A 41 5.27 -4.16 3.20
CA PHE A 41 5.38 -2.78 3.63
C PHE A 41 6.84 -2.40 3.80
N SER A 42 7.14 -1.13 3.59
CA SER A 42 8.45 -0.52 3.76
C SER A 42 8.31 0.66 4.71
N PHE A 43 9.34 0.87 5.52
CA PHE A 43 9.43 2.01 6.43
C PHE A 43 10.56 2.93 5.98
N ASN A 44 10.51 4.18 6.43
CA ASN A 44 11.51 5.21 6.15
C ASN A 44 11.61 5.54 4.66
N LEU A 45 10.47 5.55 3.97
CA LEU A 45 10.42 5.94 2.57
C LEU A 45 10.68 7.46 2.43
N PRO A 46 11.31 7.90 1.34
CA PRO A 46 11.38 9.32 0.99
C PRO A 46 9.99 9.98 1.06
N GLY A 47 9.88 11.04 1.87
CA GLY A 47 8.65 11.79 2.10
C GLY A 47 7.68 11.21 3.12
N GLU A 48 8.04 10.11 3.79
CA GLU A 48 7.29 9.58 4.93
C GLU A 48 7.51 10.45 6.19
N ASP A 49 6.41 10.84 6.82
CA ASP A 49 6.37 11.53 8.12
C ASP A 49 5.48 10.76 9.09
N ASP A 50 5.45 11.17 10.37
CA ASP A 50 4.63 10.54 11.42
C ASP A 50 3.15 10.41 11.02
N LYS A 51 2.63 11.39 10.27
CA LYS A 51 1.24 11.37 9.82
C LYS A 51 1.03 10.30 8.76
N ALA A 52 1.91 10.21 7.78
CA ALA A 52 1.89 9.20 6.73
C ALA A 52 2.12 7.79 7.29
N PHE A 53 2.99 7.65 8.29
CA PHE A 53 3.18 6.41 9.02
C PHE A 53 1.90 5.98 9.73
N ARG A 54 1.26 6.88 10.49
CA ARG A 54 -0.03 6.62 11.14
C ARG A 54 -1.16 6.33 10.15
N GLN A 55 -1.12 6.91 8.94
CA GLN A 55 -2.05 6.55 7.87
C GLN A 55 -1.86 5.09 7.47
N THR A 56 -0.62 4.65 7.28
CA THR A 56 -0.30 3.27 6.90
C THR A 56 -0.80 2.25 7.92
N LEU A 57 -0.69 2.53 9.21
CA LEU A 57 -1.19 1.64 10.27
C LEU A 57 -2.73 1.52 10.35
N ARG A 58 -3.46 2.41 9.67
CA ARG A 58 -4.94 2.42 9.65
C ARG A 58 -5.53 1.79 8.39
N VAL A 59 -4.67 1.42 7.43
CA VAL A 59 -5.03 0.69 6.21
C VAL A 59 -5.04 -0.79 6.52
#